data_AF-A0A1U7D0R2-F1
#
_entry.id   AF-A0A1U7D0R2-F1
#
_cell.length_a   1.000
_cell.length_b   1.000
_cell.length_c   1.000
_cell.angle_alpha   90.00
_cell.angle_beta   90.00
_cell.angle_gamma   90.00
#
_symmetry.space_group_name_H-M   'P 1'
#
loop_
_entity.id
_entity.type
_entity.pdbx_description
1 polymer ?
#
loop_
_entity_poly.entity_id
_entity_poly.type
_entity_poly.pdbx_seq_one_letter_code
_entity_poly.pdbx_strand_id
1 'polypeptide(L)'
;MADMLTPQERAAIAEALSRIPADQRRVPIGATAYPPPVWDGSKLAYRDADRRRREAQQAGVQTRRGLQLERQRRSQTVRNAQVWAELRAGDPETALDRAMTRFELSEAAVREIARAAGLRLLTRQQIEARRLTRVIRALADGRRDLQEVARLAGCSRNAVATRRKAYGLDIPDGAGGRPQKAGVT
;
A
#
# COMPACT_ATOMS: atom_id res chain seq x y z
N MET A 1 10.49 -28.33 -64.83
CA MET A 1 9.87 -27.92 -63.56
C MET A 1 8.73 -26.98 -63.90
N ALA A 2 7.48 -27.41 -63.69
CA ALA A 2 6.31 -26.60 -63.98
C ALA A 2 6.27 -25.41 -63.01
N ASP A 3 6.19 -24.22 -63.58
CA ASP A 3 6.13 -22.99 -62.82
C ASP A 3 4.78 -22.92 -62.10
N MET A 4 4.79 -23.02 -60.76
CA MET A 4 3.61 -23.29 -59.93
C MET A 4 2.57 -22.16 -59.91
N LEU A 5 2.89 -21.01 -60.50
CA LEU A 5 2.01 -19.84 -60.51
C LEU A 5 1.48 -19.57 -61.91
N THR A 6 0.17 -19.49 -62.02
CA THR A 6 -0.51 -19.07 -63.25
C THR A 6 -0.17 -17.62 -63.59
N PRO A 7 -0.27 -17.22 -64.87
CA PRO A 7 -0.03 -15.83 -65.28
C PRO A 7 -0.93 -14.82 -64.55
N GLN A 8 -2.17 -15.20 -64.22
CA GLN A 8 -3.11 -14.36 -63.47
C GLN A 8 -2.66 -14.16 -62.01
N GLU A 9 -2.18 -15.21 -61.34
CA GLU A 9 -1.66 -15.10 -59.97
C GLU A 9 -0.43 -14.18 -59.91
N ARG A 10 0.44 -14.24 -60.93
CA ARG A 10 1.59 -13.33 -61.01
C ARG A 10 1.18 -11.88 -61.23
N ALA A 11 0.18 -11.64 -62.09
CA ALA A 11 -0.35 -10.30 -62.32
C ALA A 11 -0.96 -9.72 -61.03
N ALA A 12 -1.72 -10.52 -60.29
CA ALA A 12 -2.31 -10.12 -59.01
C ALA A 12 -1.24 -9.80 -57.95
N ILE A 13 -0.19 -10.61 -57.85
CA ILE A 13 0.94 -10.36 -56.94
C ILE A 13 1.70 -9.09 -57.34
N ALA A 14 1.97 -8.89 -58.63
CA ALA A 14 2.65 -7.70 -59.13
C ALA A 14 1.85 -6.42 -58.87
N GLU A 15 0.53 -6.48 -59.07
CA GLU A 15 -0.37 -5.37 -58.76
C GLU A 15 -0.38 -5.06 -57.26
N ALA A 16 -0.48 -6.08 -56.41
CA ALA A 16 -0.42 -5.91 -54.95
C ALA A 16 0.91 -5.30 -54.48
N LEU A 17 2.03 -5.72 -55.05
CA LEU A 17 3.36 -5.17 -54.72
C LEU A 17 3.53 -3.73 -55.23
N SER A 18 2.89 -3.37 -56.35
CA SER A 18 2.95 -2.00 -56.90
C SER A 18 2.31 -0.96 -55.97
N ARG A 19 1.31 -1.36 -55.17
CA ARG A 19 0.63 -0.52 -54.17
C ARG A 19 1.46 -0.27 -52.91
N ILE A 20 2.55 -1.02 -52.70
CA ILE A 20 3.47 -0.84 -51.57
C ILE A 20 4.57 0.15 -51.99
N PRO A 21 4.86 1.21 -51.21
CA PRO A 21 5.97 2.12 -51.46
C PRO A 21 7.31 1.36 -51.58
N ALA A 22 8.18 1.74 -52.53
CA ALA A 22 9.38 0.98 -52.87
C ALA A 22 10.37 0.81 -51.70
N ASP A 23 10.39 1.79 -50.80
CA ASP A 23 11.11 1.83 -49.52
C ASP A 23 10.60 0.81 -48.49
N GLN A 24 9.35 0.35 -48.62
CA GLN A 24 8.72 -0.67 -47.76
C GLN A 24 8.69 -2.07 -48.40
N ARG A 25 9.12 -2.20 -49.67
CA ARG A 25 9.21 -3.52 -50.36
C ARG A 25 10.42 -4.34 -49.92
N ARG A 26 11.38 -3.73 -49.23
CA ARG A 26 12.56 -4.44 -48.71
C ARG A 26 12.21 -5.08 -47.37
N VAL A 27 12.29 -6.41 -47.33
CA VAL A 27 12.33 -7.14 -46.06
C VAL A 27 13.57 -6.66 -45.29
N PRO A 28 13.43 -6.05 -44.09
CA PRO A 28 14.57 -5.53 -43.36
C PRO A 28 15.53 -6.67 -42.99
N ILE A 29 16.84 -6.37 -42.98
CA ILE A 29 17.89 -7.31 -42.58
C ILE A 29 17.57 -7.78 -41.15
N GLY A 30 17.26 -9.07 -40.98
CA GLY A 30 16.81 -9.67 -39.71
C GLY A 30 15.33 -10.10 -39.66
N ALA A 31 14.53 -9.82 -40.69
CA ALA A 31 13.15 -10.32 -40.81
C ALA A 31 13.04 -11.68 -41.55
N THR A 32 14.17 -12.30 -41.92
CA THR A 32 14.20 -13.75 -42.14
C THR A 32 13.99 -14.42 -40.78
N ALA A 33 12.85 -15.09 -40.58
CA ALA A 33 12.63 -15.96 -39.44
C ALA A 33 13.73 -17.04 -39.44
N TYR A 34 14.80 -16.76 -38.70
CA TYR A 34 15.90 -17.68 -38.45
C TYR A 34 15.91 -17.99 -36.95
N PRO A 35 15.76 -19.26 -36.54
CA PRO A 35 15.63 -20.45 -37.39
C PRO A 35 14.23 -20.56 -38.04
N PRO A 36 14.13 -21.21 -39.22
CA PRO A 36 12.86 -21.41 -39.89
C PRO A 36 11.92 -22.24 -39.02
N PRO A 37 10.61 -21.92 -39.00
CA PRO A 37 9.65 -22.71 -38.25
C PRO A 37 9.61 -24.14 -38.80
N VAL A 38 9.73 -25.11 -37.90
CA VAL A 38 9.68 -26.54 -38.26
C VAL A 38 8.23 -26.98 -38.20
N TRP A 39 7.72 -27.49 -39.32
CA TRP A 39 6.40 -28.10 -39.38
C TRP A 39 6.45 -29.48 -38.72
N ASP A 40 5.66 -29.69 -37.66
CA ASP A 40 5.64 -30.94 -36.89
C ASP A 40 4.59 -31.96 -37.37
N GLY A 41 3.95 -31.69 -38.52
CA GLY A 41 2.86 -32.50 -39.05
C GLY A 41 1.47 -31.99 -38.66
N SER A 42 1.35 -31.07 -37.70
CA SER A 42 0.07 -30.48 -37.30
C SER A 42 0.09 -28.95 -37.16
N LYS A 43 1.24 -28.35 -36.80
CA LYS A 43 1.39 -26.90 -36.61
C LYS A 43 2.81 -26.45 -37.00
N LEU A 44 2.95 -25.18 -37.41
CA LEU A 44 4.26 -24.53 -37.52
C LEU A 44 4.76 -24.22 -36.10
N ALA A 45 5.84 -24.87 -35.66
CA ALA A 45 6.43 -24.64 -34.36
C ALA A 45 7.56 -23.60 -34.44
N TYR A 46 7.32 -22.40 -33.92
CA TYR A 46 8.32 -21.33 -33.77
C TYR A 46 9.03 -21.48 -32.42
N ARG A 47 9.96 -22.43 -32.30
CA ARG A 47 10.64 -22.77 -31.03
C ARG A 47 11.27 -21.57 -30.30
N ASP A 48 11.78 -20.58 -31.02
CA ASP A 48 12.42 -19.40 -30.41
C ASP A 48 11.49 -18.21 -30.18
N ALA A 49 10.41 -18.06 -30.96
CA ALA A 49 9.48 -16.95 -30.79
C ALA A 49 8.65 -17.11 -29.51
N ASP A 50 8.20 -18.34 -29.21
CA ASP A 50 7.48 -18.63 -27.97
C ASP A 50 8.40 -18.56 -26.73
N ARG A 51 9.68 -18.95 -26.87
CA ARG A 51 10.66 -18.80 -25.80
C ARG A 51 10.93 -17.33 -25.49
N ARG A 52 11.20 -16.50 -26.50
CA ARG A 52 11.38 -15.04 -26.33
C ARG A 52 10.12 -14.37 -25.81
N ARG A 53 8.92 -14.82 -26.19
CA ARG A 53 7.64 -14.30 -25.66
C ARG A 53 7.44 -14.64 -24.19
N ARG A 54 7.77 -15.87 -23.77
CA ARG A 54 7.74 -16.28 -22.34
C ARG A 54 8.82 -15.57 -21.52
N GLU A 55 10.04 -15.45 -22.06
CA GLU A 55 11.14 -14.70 -21.44
C GLU A 55 10.79 -13.20 -21.31
N ALA A 56 10.21 -12.57 -22.33
CA ALA A 56 9.75 -11.18 -22.28
C ALA A 56 8.56 -10.99 -21.32
N GLN A 57 7.64 -11.95 -21.23
CA GLN A 57 6.56 -11.93 -20.24
C GLN A 57 7.10 -12.09 -18.81
N GLN A 58 8.03 -13.01 -18.56
CA GLN A 58 8.68 -13.16 -17.26
C GLN A 58 9.53 -11.95 -16.89
N ALA A 59 10.30 -11.39 -17.82
CA ALA A 59 11.06 -10.16 -17.64
C ALA A 59 10.14 -8.96 -17.37
N GLY A 60 8.99 -8.88 -18.06
CA GLY A 60 7.93 -7.88 -17.84
C GLY A 60 7.24 -7.98 -16.48
N VAL A 61 7.04 -9.21 -15.98
CA VAL A 61 6.49 -9.47 -14.64
C VAL A 61 7.51 -9.14 -13.55
N GLN A 62 8.79 -9.49 -13.74
CA GLN A 62 9.86 -9.12 -12.81
C GLN A 62 10.08 -7.60 -12.75
N THR A 63 10.04 -6.91 -13.89
CA THR A 63 10.14 -5.43 -13.93
C THR A 63 8.94 -4.76 -13.25
N ARG A 64 7.71 -5.24 -13.45
CA ARG A 64 6.53 -4.69 -12.75
C ARG A 64 6.57 -4.94 -11.25
N ARG A 65 6.96 -6.14 -10.81
CA ARG A 65 7.12 -6.46 -9.38
C ARG A 65 8.25 -5.68 -8.73
N GLY A 66 9.38 -5.50 -9.43
CA GLY A 66 10.49 -4.65 -9.01
C GLY A 66 10.07 -3.18 -8.87
N LEU A 67 9.39 -2.62 -9.87
CA LEU A 67 8.85 -1.26 -9.83
C LEU A 67 7.82 -1.08 -8.71
N GLN A 68 6.99 -2.09 -8.44
CA GLN A 68 6.01 -2.04 -7.34
C GLN A 68 6.71 -2.05 -5.98
N LEU A 69 7.74 -2.88 -5.80
CA LEU A 69 8.56 -2.93 -4.59
C LEU A 69 9.36 -1.63 -4.40
N GLU A 70 9.91 -1.04 -5.46
CA GLU A 70 10.58 0.26 -5.39
C GLU A 70 9.63 1.39 -5.01
N ARG A 71 8.43 1.43 -5.59
CA ARG A 71 7.40 2.41 -5.23
C ARG A 71 6.99 2.26 -3.76
N GLN A 72 6.81 1.02 -3.29
CA GLN A 72 6.54 0.76 -1.88
C GLN A 72 7.69 1.24 -0.98
N ARG A 73 8.95 0.89 -1.30
CA ARG A 73 10.13 1.36 -0.55
C ARG A 73 10.20 2.88 -0.49
N ARG A 74 10.05 3.57 -1.63
CA ARG A 74 10.05 5.04 -1.67
C ARG A 74 8.94 5.65 -0.81
N SER A 75 7.72 5.10 -0.86
CA SER A 75 6.62 5.57 -0.01
C SER A 75 6.91 5.37 1.48
N GLN A 76 7.53 4.24 1.85
CA GLN A 76 7.99 3.96 3.21
C GLN A 76 9.08 4.93 3.66
N THR A 77 10.05 5.24 2.79
CA THR A 77 11.12 6.20 3.09
C THR A 77 10.57 7.60 3.35
N VAL A 78 9.62 8.08 2.53
CA VAL A 78 8.97 9.39 2.74
C VAL A 78 8.19 9.41 4.05
N ARG A 79 7.42 8.35 4.33
CA ARG A 79 6.67 8.20 5.59
C ARG A 79 7.59 8.21 6.80
N ASN A 80 8.70 7.47 6.75
CA ASN A 80 9.68 7.44 7.83
C ASN A 80 10.36 8.82 8.00
N ALA A 81 10.69 9.51 6.92
CA ALA A 81 11.26 10.85 6.98
C ALA A 81 10.31 11.86 7.66
N GLN A 82 8.99 11.75 7.40
CA GLN A 82 7.98 12.57 8.06
C GLN A 82 7.88 12.25 9.56
N VAL A 83 7.88 10.97 9.94
CA VAL A 83 7.92 10.56 11.35
C VAL A 83 9.15 11.12 12.07
N TRP A 84 10.33 11.03 11.44
CA TRP A 84 11.58 11.58 11.98
C TRP A 84 11.61 13.11 12.03
N ALA A 85 10.89 13.79 11.16
CA ALA A 85 10.73 15.24 11.22
C ALA A 85 9.82 15.63 12.40
N GLU A 86 8.72 14.90 12.63
CA GLU A 86 7.85 15.13 13.79
C GLU A 86 8.59 14.90 15.11
N LEU A 87 9.41 13.84 15.20
CA LEU A 87 10.24 13.54 16.37
C LEU A 87 11.31 14.59 16.66
N ARG A 88 11.83 15.27 15.63
CA ARG A 88 12.82 16.35 15.80
C ARG A 88 12.19 17.69 16.17
N ALA A 89 10.90 17.89 15.88
CA ALA A 89 10.23 19.18 16.05
C ALA A 89 9.67 19.42 17.47
N GLY A 90 9.69 18.42 18.36
CA GLY A 90 9.16 18.58 19.71
C GLY A 90 9.52 17.42 20.63
N ASP A 91 8.79 17.30 21.75
CA ASP A 91 8.97 16.20 22.69
C ASP A 91 8.82 14.84 21.98
N PRO A 92 9.86 13.97 22.01
CA PRO A 92 9.89 12.74 21.24
C PRO A 92 8.79 11.75 21.66
N GLU A 93 8.33 11.76 22.91
CA GLU A 93 7.20 10.91 23.31
C GLU A 93 5.88 11.38 22.69
N THR A 94 5.61 12.69 22.77
CA THR A 94 4.40 13.30 22.18
C THR A 94 4.42 13.23 20.65
N ALA A 95 5.60 13.31 20.03
CA ALA A 95 5.77 13.18 18.60
C ALA A 95 5.60 11.71 18.14
N LEU A 96 6.12 10.73 18.88
CA LEU A 96 5.87 9.32 18.61
C LEU A 96 4.38 8.99 18.67
N ASP A 97 3.67 9.50 19.68
CA ASP A 97 2.22 9.31 19.79
C ASP A 97 1.47 9.93 18.60
N ARG A 98 1.88 11.13 18.14
CA ARG A 98 1.33 11.77 16.93
C ARG A 98 1.59 10.95 15.67
N ALA A 99 2.81 10.43 15.50
CA ALA A 99 3.20 9.60 14.38
C ALA A 99 2.46 8.25 14.35
N MET A 100 2.29 7.58 15.51
CA MET A 100 1.48 6.37 15.65
C MET A 100 0.04 6.57 15.16
N THR A 101 -0.52 7.73 15.51
CA THR A 101 -1.65 8.44 14.91
C THR A 101 -1.74 8.42 13.40
N ARG A 102 -1.07 9.45 12.87
CA ARG A 102 -1.15 9.89 11.49
C ARG A 102 -0.78 8.80 10.50
N PHE A 103 0.13 7.94 10.91
CA PHE A 103 0.69 6.93 10.05
C PHE A 103 0.26 5.53 10.43
N GLU A 104 -0.60 5.26 11.41
CA GLU A 104 -1.01 3.87 11.76
C GLU A 104 0.19 2.91 11.85
N LEU A 105 1.21 3.29 12.63
CA LEU A 105 2.46 2.53 12.72
C LEU A 105 2.20 1.14 13.32
N SER A 106 2.86 0.13 12.75
CA SER A 106 2.89 -1.23 13.31
C SER A 106 3.69 -1.26 14.61
N GLU A 107 3.46 -2.27 15.47
CA GLU A 107 4.22 -2.45 16.72
C GLU A 107 5.74 -2.51 16.48
N ALA A 108 6.16 -3.19 15.41
CA ALA A 108 7.56 -3.29 15.02
C ALA A 108 8.15 -1.90 14.68
N ALA A 109 7.42 -1.11 13.88
CA ALA A 109 7.86 0.24 13.52
C ALA A 109 7.94 1.16 14.75
N VAL A 110 6.96 1.09 15.66
CA VAL A 110 6.97 1.89 16.90
C VAL A 110 8.18 1.56 17.76
N ARG A 111 8.53 0.27 17.91
CA ARG A 111 9.71 -0.15 18.67
C ARG A 111 11.01 0.30 18.03
N GLU A 112 11.12 0.19 16.72
CA GLU A 112 12.30 0.60 15.97
C GLU A 112 12.53 2.11 16.13
N ILE A 113 11.48 2.90 15.93
CA ILE A 113 11.50 4.35 16.09
C ILE A 113 11.82 4.74 17.54
N ALA A 114 11.16 4.11 18.53
CA ALA A 114 11.41 4.36 19.94
C ALA A 114 12.86 4.05 20.33
N ARG A 115 13.40 2.91 19.88
CA ARG A 115 14.80 2.53 20.11
C ARG A 115 15.76 3.54 19.50
N ALA A 116 15.54 3.93 18.24
CA ALA A 116 16.40 4.87 17.54
C ALA A 116 16.29 6.31 18.12
N ALA A 117 15.15 6.67 18.72
CA ALA A 117 14.97 7.93 19.44
C ALA A 117 15.45 7.88 20.91
N GLY A 118 16.02 6.76 21.39
CA GLY A 118 16.46 6.60 22.78
C GLY A 118 15.31 6.55 23.80
N LEU A 119 14.08 6.33 23.34
CA LEU A 119 12.90 6.23 24.19
C LEU A 119 12.81 4.84 24.84
N ARG A 120 12.17 4.78 26.00
CA ARG A 120 11.91 3.51 26.67
C ARG A 120 11.05 2.63 25.77
N LEU A 121 11.53 1.41 25.51
CA LEU A 121 10.81 0.44 24.69
C LEU A 121 9.44 0.16 25.30
N LEU A 122 8.40 0.55 24.57
CA LEU A 122 7.03 0.30 24.99
C LEU A 122 6.70 -1.19 24.82
N THR A 123 6.15 -1.79 25.87
CA THR A 123 5.55 -3.12 25.76
C THR A 123 4.29 -3.04 24.88
N ARG A 124 3.86 -4.18 24.34
CA ARG A 124 2.60 -4.25 23.57
C ARG A 124 1.42 -3.69 24.36
N GLN A 125 1.34 -4.03 25.65
CA GLN A 125 0.32 -3.53 26.56
C GLN A 125 0.38 -2.00 26.74
N GLN A 126 1.58 -1.41 26.78
CA GLN A 126 1.74 0.04 26.87
C GLN A 126 1.33 0.75 25.58
N ILE A 127 1.65 0.17 24.42
CA ILE A 127 1.21 0.69 23.12
C ILE A 127 -0.32 0.69 23.02
N GLU A 128 -0.95 -0.43 23.36
CA GLU A 128 -2.41 -0.54 23.38
C GLU A 128 -3.05 0.38 24.43
N ALA A 129 -2.44 0.51 25.62
CA ALA A 129 -2.92 1.42 26.65
C ALA A 129 -2.86 2.89 26.19
N ARG A 130 -1.80 3.31 25.48
CA ARG A 130 -1.66 4.65 24.89
C ARG A 130 -2.69 4.89 23.78
N ARG A 131 -2.89 3.91 22.88
CA ARG A 131 -3.93 3.96 21.85
C ARG A 131 -5.31 4.16 22.47
N LEU A 132 -5.65 3.36 23.49
CA LEU A 132 -6.91 3.47 24.19
C LEU A 132 -7.09 4.82 24.90
N THR A 133 -6.05 5.31 25.60
CA THR A 133 -6.07 6.64 26.23
C THR A 133 -6.36 7.74 25.22
N ARG A 134 -5.77 7.65 24.02
CA ARG A 134 -6.00 8.63 22.96
C ARG A 134 -7.43 8.59 22.42
N VAL A 135 -7.99 7.40 22.18
CA VAL A 135 -9.38 7.25 21.75
C VAL A 135 -10.33 7.89 22.76
N ILE A 136 -10.13 7.60 24.05
CA ILE A 136 -10.93 8.20 25.13
C ILE A 136 -10.77 9.72 25.16
N ARG A 137 -9.56 10.25 24.96
CA ARG A 137 -9.32 11.71 24.91
C ARG A 137 -10.01 12.37 23.71
N ALA A 138 -10.05 11.72 22.56
CA ALA A 138 -10.75 12.22 21.38
C ALA A 138 -12.28 12.22 21.53
N LEU A 139 -12.80 11.34 22.41
CA LEU A 139 -14.22 11.22 22.73
C LEU A 139 -14.65 12.10 23.92
N ALA A 140 -13.69 12.68 24.65
CA ALA A 140 -13.94 13.56 25.78
C ALA A 140 -14.35 14.96 25.31
N ASP A 141 -15.66 15.18 25.16
CA ASP A 141 -16.26 16.42 24.65
C ASP A 141 -17.13 17.15 25.69
N GLY A 142 -17.07 16.74 26.96
CA GLY A 142 -17.89 17.29 28.06
C GLY A 142 -19.38 16.95 27.99
N ARG A 143 -19.84 16.26 26.94
CA ARG A 143 -21.27 15.94 26.72
C ARG A 143 -21.58 14.48 26.95
N ARG A 144 -20.68 13.59 26.52
CA ARG A 144 -20.85 12.14 26.60
C ARG A 144 -20.47 11.63 27.99
N ASP A 145 -21.30 10.77 28.55
CA ASP A 145 -21.00 10.17 29.84
C ASP A 145 -19.94 9.06 29.78
N LEU A 146 -19.45 8.64 30.95
CA LEU A 146 -18.46 7.55 31.05
C LEU A 146 -18.89 6.26 30.36
N GLN A 147 -20.19 5.93 30.36
CA GLN A 147 -20.71 4.69 29.79
C GLN A 147 -20.73 4.77 28.26
N GLU A 148 -21.11 5.91 27.72
CA GLU A 148 -21.14 6.19 26.29
C GLU A 148 -19.73 6.26 25.70
N VAL A 149 -18.81 6.93 26.39
CA VAL A 149 -17.38 6.95 25.99
C VAL A 149 -16.79 5.53 26.06
N ALA A 150 -17.10 4.73 27.08
CA ALA A 150 -16.63 3.35 27.18
C ALA A 150 -17.12 2.47 26.02
N ARG A 151 -18.40 2.62 25.64
CA ARG A 151 -19.01 1.91 24.51
C ARG A 151 -18.34 2.29 23.18
N LEU A 152 -18.14 3.59 22.93
CA LEU A 152 -17.50 4.09 21.71
C LEU A 152 -16.02 3.73 21.63
N ALA A 153 -15.32 3.72 22.77
CA ALA A 153 -13.91 3.33 22.85
C ALA A 153 -13.69 1.81 22.88
N GLY A 154 -14.75 0.99 22.96
CA GLY A 154 -14.66 -0.46 23.03
C GLY A 154 -13.94 -0.99 24.28
N CYS A 155 -14.11 -0.31 25.43
CA CYS A 155 -13.41 -0.67 26.67
C CYS A 155 -14.34 -0.63 27.90
N SER A 156 -13.82 -1.00 29.07
CA SER A 156 -14.61 -0.97 30.31
C SER A 156 -14.80 0.45 30.84
N ARG A 157 -15.96 0.72 31.47
CA ARG A 157 -16.23 2.00 32.15
C ARG A 157 -15.15 2.38 33.16
N ASN A 158 -14.62 1.41 33.89
CA ASN A 158 -13.52 1.62 34.85
C ASN A 158 -12.24 2.08 34.15
N ALA A 159 -11.93 1.57 32.96
CA ALA A 159 -10.77 2.00 32.19
C ALA A 159 -10.89 3.48 31.75
N VAL A 160 -12.11 3.94 31.43
CA VAL A 160 -12.42 5.35 31.15
C VAL A 160 -12.33 6.20 32.42
N ALA A 161 -12.93 5.76 33.53
CA ALA A 161 -12.91 6.49 34.80
C ALA A 161 -11.47 6.70 35.33
N THR A 162 -10.63 5.67 35.28
CA THR A 162 -9.21 5.76 35.66
C THR A 162 -8.47 6.78 34.80
N ARG A 163 -8.70 6.79 33.48
CA ARG A 163 -8.06 7.72 32.55
C ARG A 163 -8.60 9.13 32.67
N ARG A 164 -9.90 9.30 32.92
CA ARG A 164 -10.51 10.61 33.22
C ARG A 164 -9.80 11.24 34.41
N LYS A 165 -9.64 10.50 35.51
CA LYS A 165 -8.96 10.97 36.72
C LYS A 165 -7.48 11.26 36.48
N ALA A 166 -6.78 10.38 35.78
CA ALA A 166 -5.34 10.52 35.52
C ALA A 166 -5.00 11.69 34.59
N TYR A 167 -5.84 11.98 33.61
CA TYR A 167 -5.57 13.00 32.58
C TYR A 167 -6.48 14.23 32.65
N GLY A 168 -7.31 14.34 33.70
CA GLY A 168 -8.24 15.47 33.87
C GLY A 168 -9.20 15.66 32.68
N LEU A 169 -9.71 14.56 32.12
CA LEU A 169 -10.58 14.62 30.93
C LEU A 169 -11.98 15.12 31.29
N ASP A 170 -12.56 15.95 30.42
CA ASP A 170 -13.92 16.44 30.57
C ASP A 170 -14.94 15.38 30.10
N ILE A 171 -15.26 14.46 31.02
CA ILE A 171 -16.22 13.36 30.79
C ILE A 171 -17.17 13.29 31.99
N PRO A 172 -18.45 13.69 31.84
CA PRO A 172 -19.43 13.61 32.92
C PRO A 172 -19.64 12.17 33.42
N ASP A 173 -19.94 12.01 34.71
CA ASP A 173 -20.11 10.70 35.35
C ASP A 173 -21.33 9.90 34.87
N GLY A 174 -22.26 10.53 34.15
CA GLY A 174 -23.53 9.94 33.70
C GLY A 174 -24.55 9.75 34.82
N ALA A 175 -24.17 9.98 36.07
CA ALA A 175 -25.13 10.20 37.13
C ALA A 175 -25.66 11.62 36.98
N GLY A 176 -26.90 11.76 36.49
CA GLY A 176 -27.72 12.90 36.88
C GLY A 176 -27.53 13.10 38.39
N GLY A 177 -27.24 14.35 38.79
CA GLY A 177 -26.81 14.66 40.14
C GLY A 177 -27.61 13.88 41.17
N ARG A 178 -26.92 13.21 42.10
CA ARG A 178 -27.60 12.82 43.33
C ARG A 178 -28.27 14.10 43.84
N PRO A 179 -29.60 14.16 44.06
CA PRO A 179 -30.17 15.30 44.73
C PRO A 179 -29.39 15.44 46.04
N GLN A 180 -28.73 16.58 46.21
CA GLN A 180 -28.22 16.97 47.51
C GLN A 180 -29.44 16.87 48.42
N LYS A 181 -29.38 16.02 49.45
CA LYS A 181 -30.38 16.02 50.50
C LYS A 181 -30.41 17.45 51.02
N ALA A 182 -31.46 18.20 50.66
CA ALA A 182 -31.76 19.45 51.31
C ALA A 182 -31.86 19.11 52.79
N GLY A 183 -30.91 19.61 53.57
CA GLY A 183 -31.01 19.60 55.01
C GLY A 183 -32.29 20.34 55.36
N VAL A 184 -33.26 19.61 55.86
CA VAL A 184 -34.38 20.19 56.61
C VAL A 184 -33.91 20.19 58.05
N THR A 185 -33.38 21.34 58.47
CA THR A 185 -33.41 21.79 59.86
C THR A 185 -34.84 21.97 60.32
#